data_AF-A0A6N2XU14-F1
#
_entry.id   AF-A0A6N2XU14-F1
#
_cell.length_a   1.000
_cell.length_b   1.000
_cell.length_c   1.000
_cell.angle_alpha   90.00
_cell.angle_beta   90.00
_cell.angle_gamma   90.00
#
_symmetry.space_group_name_H-M   'P 1'
#
loop_
_entity.id
_entity.type
_entity.pdbx_description
1 polymer ?
#
loop_
_entity_poly.entity_id
_entity_poly.type
_entity_poly.pdbx_seq_one_letter_code
_entity_poly.pdbx_strand_id
1 'polypeptide(L)'
;MSNVHAVNEGITITDNTTGLSEAKYQVTFVVDSTKLGENVENIQLQGGFQFIKSSEAPWYQENGASNDGIRRYSAYEYEQGMYPTGGCGNTERTEFNYNGNYILYDMVKDENLYSVTLPLPATEYFYGYFVTYSDGSAVVVQDPVNPSKKNEINNHDATWSYFYVGNSSDALAGQSYIYPRNDNMGSYQYDTYIAYNILVV
;
A
#
# COMPACT_ATOMS: atom_id res chain seq x y z
N MET A 1 -15.50 10.43 20.09
CA MET A 1 -14.18 10.49 19.45
C MET A 1 -14.28 11.58 18.39
N SER A 2 -13.42 12.60 18.44
CA SER A 2 -13.54 13.71 17.48
C SER A 2 -12.99 13.24 16.14
N ASN A 3 -13.86 13.22 15.12
CA ASN A 3 -13.45 13.03 13.74
C ASN A 3 -12.45 14.14 13.40
N VAL A 4 -11.19 13.78 13.19
CA VAL A 4 -10.23 14.68 12.56
C VAL A 4 -10.67 14.77 11.10
N HIS A 5 -11.48 15.79 10.79
CA HIS A 5 -11.82 16.12 9.40
C HIS A 5 -10.53 16.67 8.77
N ALA A 6 -9.74 15.79 8.17
CA ALA A 6 -8.62 16.21 7.34
C ALA A 6 -9.20 16.89 6.10
N VAL A 7 -9.01 18.22 6.04
CA VAL A 7 -9.60 19.11 5.01
C VAL A 7 -8.72 19.27 3.77
N ASN A 8 -7.50 18.73 3.77
CA ASN A 8 -6.56 18.84 2.67
C ASN A 8 -6.28 17.47 2.05
N GLU A 9 -6.30 17.42 0.72
CA GLU A 9 -5.95 16.23 -0.05
C GLU A 9 -4.51 15.77 0.18
N GLY A 10 -4.29 14.49 -0.11
CA GLY A 10 -3.01 13.81 -0.03
C GLY A 10 -2.87 13.02 1.27
N ILE A 11 -1.63 12.90 1.73
CA ILE A 11 -1.26 12.04 2.85
C ILE A 11 -0.81 12.86 4.03
N THR A 12 -1.34 12.55 5.20
CA THR A 12 -0.86 13.07 6.48
C THR A 12 -0.42 11.91 7.38
N ILE A 13 0.78 12.02 7.96
CA ILE A 13 1.36 11.01 8.85
C ILE A 13 1.48 11.61 10.25
N THR A 14 0.95 10.92 11.25
CA THR A 14 0.99 11.33 12.66
C THR A 14 1.24 10.12 13.55
N ASP A 15 1.49 10.34 14.84
CA ASP A 15 1.57 9.26 15.82
C ASP A 15 0.24 8.49 15.86
N ASN A 16 0.32 7.17 15.99
CA ASN A 16 -0.86 6.33 16.04
C ASN A 16 -1.63 6.57 17.35
N THR A 17 -2.88 7.00 17.21
CA THR A 17 -3.81 7.22 18.33
C THR A 17 -5.04 6.30 18.24
N THR A 18 -5.09 5.40 17.24
CA THR A 18 -6.24 4.53 16.98
C THR A 18 -6.46 3.50 18.09
N GLY A 19 -5.38 3.04 18.72
CA GLY A 19 -5.42 1.94 19.71
C GLY A 19 -5.81 0.58 19.12
N LEU A 20 -5.83 0.45 17.79
CA LEU A 20 -6.27 -0.77 17.10
C LEU A 20 -5.11 -1.70 16.72
N SER A 21 -3.90 -1.16 16.57
CA SER A 21 -2.71 -1.89 16.11
C SER A 21 -1.46 -1.38 16.85
N GLU A 22 -0.39 -2.19 16.87
CA GLU A 22 0.90 -1.84 17.48
C GLU A 22 1.76 -0.90 16.61
N ALA A 23 1.25 -0.47 15.45
CA ALA A 23 1.95 0.47 14.59
C ALA A 23 2.21 1.79 15.31
N LYS A 24 3.42 2.34 15.18
CA LYS A 24 3.78 3.64 15.77
C LYS A 24 3.08 4.83 15.10
N TYR A 25 2.75 4.71 13.82
CA TYR A 25 2.18 5.79 13.02
C TYR A 25 0.77 5.47 12.56
N GLN A 26 0.00 6.51 12.31
CA GLN A 26 -1.22 6.44 11.51
C GLN A 26 -1.09 7.36 10.30
N VAL A 27 -1.72 6.95 9.21
CA VAL A 27 -1.65 7.62 7.92
C VAL A 27 -3.07 7.90 7.45
N THR A 28 -3.39 9.18 7.30
CA THR A 28 -4.66 9.64 6.76
C THR A 28 -4.49 9.96 5.29
N PHE A 29 -5.30 9.29 4.46
CA PHE A 29 -5.41 9.53 3.02
C PHE A 29 -6.67 10.34 2.76
N VAL A 30 -6.56 11.38 1.93
CA VAL A 30 -7.69 12.24 1.56
C VAL A 30 -7.64 12.50 0.06
N VAL A 31 -8.77 12.31 -0.62
CA VAL A 31 -8.88 12.60 -2.06
C VAL A 31 -10.18 13.34 -2.37
N ASP A 32 -10.10 14.32 -3.27
CA ASP A 32 -11.27 14.97 -3.84
C ASP A 32 -11.79 14.18 -5.05
N SER A 33 -13.00 13.64 -4.91
CA SER A 33 -13.69 12.86 -5.95
C SER A 33 -13.87 13.63 -7.27
N THR A 34 -13.92 14.97 -7.25
CA THR A 34 -14.03 15.80 -8.47
C THR A 34 -12.82 15.70 -9.38
N LYS A 35 -11.67 15.23 -8.86
CA LYS A 35 -10.45 15.00 -9.64
C LYS A 35 -10.36 13.61 -10.25
N LEU A 36 -11.30 12.73 -9.91
CA LEU A 36 -11.28 11.32 -10.32
C LEU A 36 -12.29 11.01 -11.43
N GLY A 37 -12.98 12.04 -11.94
CA GLY A 37 -13.97 11.93 -13.01
C GLY A 37 -15.37 12.34 -12.56
N GLU A 38 -16.32 12.24 -13.48
CA GLU A 38 -17.74 12.52 -13.21
C GLU A 38 -18.43 11.28 -12.62
N ASN A 39 -19.48 11.49 -11.82
CA ASN A 39 -20.35 10.44 -11.29
C ASN A 39 -19.64 9.35 -10.45
N VAL A 40 -18.66 9.76 -9.64
CA VAL A 40 -18.03 8.89 -8.64
C VAL A 40 -19.07 8.47 -7.59
N GLU A 41 -19.27 7.17 -7.44
CA GLU A 41 -20.21 6.57 -6.49
C GLU A 41 -19.49 6.20 -5.19
N ASN A 42 -18.35 5.50 -5.29
CA ASN A 42 -17.57 5.05 -4.14
C ASN A 42 -16.07 5.18 -4.40
N ILE A 43 -15.31 5.39 -3.31
CA ILE A 43 -13.85 5.35 -3.32
C ILE A 43 -13.39 4.48 -2.16
N GLN A 44 -12.52 3.52 -2.46
CA GLN A 44 -11.83 2.72 -1.47
C GLN A 44 -10.32 2.87 -1.67
N LEU A 45 -9.57 2.84 -0.58
CA LEU A 45 -8.12 2.83 -0.63
C LEU A 45 -7.63 1.40 -0.88
N GLN A 46 -6.69 1.25 -1.81
CA GLN A 46 -6.05 -0.01 -2.15
C GLN A 46 -4.53 0.17 -2.16
N GLY A 47 -3.77 -0.83 -1.73
CA GLY A 47 -2.30 -0.76 -1.75
C GLY A 47 -1.64 -1.86 -0.96
N GLY A 48 -0.33 -1.71 -0.72
CA GLY A 48 0.50 -2.66 0.03
C GLY A 48 0.27 -2.66 1.55
N PHE A 49 -0.99 -2.73 1.99
CA PHE A 49 -1.41 -2.59 3.39
C PHE A 49 -1.77 -3.93 4.05
N GLN A 50 -1.15 -5.00 3.58
CA GLN A 50 -1.30 -6.36 4.11
C GLN A 50 0.01 -6.82 4.72
N PHE A 51 -0.09 -7.58 5.82
CA PHE A 51 1.05 -7.97 6.64
C PHE A 51 1.06 -9.48 6.89
N ILE A 52 2.24 -10.01 7.21
CA ILE A 52 2.44 -11.38 7.69
C ILE A 52 3.39 -11.38 8.87
N LYS A 53 3.20 -12.31 9.81
CA LYS A 53 4.14 -12.51 10.91
C LYS A 53 5.41 -13.16 10.39
N SER A 54 6.55 -12.74 10.92
CA SER A 54 7.84 -13.35 10.56
C SER A 54 7.90 -14.87 10.82
N SER A 55 7.16 -15.36 11.81
CA SER A 55 7.01 -16.80 12.10
C SER A 55 6.20 -17.59 11.07
N GLU A 56 5.36 -16.91 10.28
CA GLU A 56 4.49 -17.52 9.27
C GLU A 56 5.11 -17.41 7.86
N ALA A 57 6.17 -16.63 7.71
CA ALA A 57 6.93 -16.48 6.46
C ALA A 57 7.32 -17.81 5.79
N PRO A 58 7.81 -18.83 6.53
CA PRO A 58 8.21 -20.10 5.93
C PRO A 58 7.06 -20.86 5.27
N TRP A 59 5.81 -20.60 5.68
CA TRP A 59 4.64 -21.33 5.20
C TRP A 59 4.44 -21.23 3.69
N TYR A 60 4.87 -20.14 3.05
CA TYR A 60 4.81 -20.04 1.60
C TYR A 60 5.65 -21.13 0.91
N GLN A 61 6.87 -21.35 1.40
CA GLN A 61 7.76 -22.38 0.86
C GLN A 61 7.29 -23.77 1.26
N GLU A 62 6.84 -23.95 2.50
CA GLU A 62 6.29 -25.21 3.01
C GLU A 62 5.01 -25.63 2.27
N ASN A 63 4.20 -24.65 1.83
CA ASN A 63 3.00 -24.85 1.00
C ASN A 63 3.29 -24.94 -0.50
N GLY A 64 4.53 -25.26 -0.89
CA GLY A 64 4.88 -25.47 -2.30
C GLY A 64 4.77 -24.21 -3.15
N ALA A 65 5.16 -23.05 -2.60
CA ALA A 65 5.05 -21.74 -3.24
C ALA A 65 3.60 -21.27 -3.48
N SER A 66 2.67 -21.68 -2.61
CA SER A 66 1.28 -21.18 -2.58
C SER A 66 1.03 -20.25 -1.39
N ASN A 67 0.19 -19.24 -1.61
CA ASN A 67 -0.32 -18.34 -0.56
C ASN A 67 -1.62 -18.86 0.08
N ASP A 68 -2.17 -19.98 -0.38
CA ASP A 68 -3.42 -20.54 0.12
C ASP A 68 -3.31 -20.89 1.61
N GLY A 69 -4.36 -20.59 2.38
CA GLY A 69 -4.35 -20.78 3.84
C GLY A 69 -3.41 -19.87 4.64
N ILE A 70 -2.56 -19.05 3.99
CA ILE A 70 -1.66 -18.13 4.69
C ILE A 70 -2.41 -16.85 5.02
N ARG A 71 -2.75 -16.70 6.31
CA ARG A 71 -3.44 -15.51 6.80
C ARG A 71 -2.63 -14.24 6.51
N ARG A 72 -3.29 -13.27 5.87
CA ARG A 72 -2.82 -11.89 5.80
C ARG A 72 -3.57 -11.00 6.79
N TYR A 73 -2.81 -10.17 7.48
CA TYR A 73 -3.31 -9.23 8.47
C TYR A 73 -3.53 -7.87 7.83
N SER A 74 -4.65 -7.22 8.15
CA SER A 74 -4.92 -5.83 7.75
C SER A 74 -4.03 -4.85 8.52
N ALA A 75 -4.03 -3.58 8.11
CA ALA A 75 -3.37 -2.51 8.85
C ALA A 75 -3.80 -2.46 10.33
N TYR A 76 -5.08 -2.67 10.60
CA TYR A 76 -5.65 -2.67 11.94
C TYR A 76 -5.25 -3.88 12.79
N GLU A 77 -4.69 -4.94 12.19
CA GLU A 77 -4.24 -6.14 12.91
C GLU A 77 -2.70 -6.20 13.01
N TYR A 78 -2.00 -5.12 12.64
CA TYR A 78 -0.56 -5.10 12.69
C TYR A 78 -0.02 -5.27 14.12
N GLU A 79 0.93 -6.21 14.27
CA GLU A 79 1.76 -6.42 15.44
C GLU A 79 3.23 -6.11 15.10
N GLN A 80 3.99 -5.64 16.09
CA GLN A 80 5.40 -5.28 15.94
C GLN A 80 6.20 -6.46 15.38
N GLY A 81 6.91 -6.24 14.27
CA GLY A 81 7.74 -7.26 13.62
C GLY A 81 7.06 -8.02 12.47
N MET A 82 5.79 -7.74 12.18
CA MET A 82 5.18 -8.12 10.91
C MET A 82 5.76 -7.28 9.77
N TYR A 83 5.95 -7.87 8.58
CA TYR A 83 6.40 -7.12 7.40
C TYR A 83 5.31 -7.03 6.33
N PRO A 84 5.27 -5.93 5.55
CA PRO A 84 4.30 -5.74 4.47
C PRO A 84 4.52 -6.76 3.36
N THR A 85 3.44 -7.28 2.81
CA THR A 85 3.46 -8.33 1.78
C THR A 85 3.12 -7.83 0.39
N GLY A 86 2.86 -6.52 0.23
CA GLY A 86 2.29 -5.98 -1.01
C GLY A 86 0.96 -6.66 -1.37
N GLY A 87 0.73 -6.89 -2.66
CA GLY A 87 -0.48 -7.53 -3.20
C GLY A 87 -0.49 -9.06 -3.15
N CYS A 88 0.08 -9.67 -2.11
CA CYS A 88 0.15 -11.13 -1.95
C CYS A 88 -0.92 -11.66 -0.98
N GLY A 89 -2.14 -11.16 -1.08
CA GLY A 89 -3.31 -11.61 -0.33
C GLY A 89 -3.75 -13.04 -0.63
N ASN A 90 -4.17 -13.77 0.41
CA ASN A 90 -5.25 -14.76 0.25
C ASN A 90 -6.59 -14.02 0.38
N THR A 91 -7.57 -14.37 -0.44
CA THR A 91 -8.91 -13.75 -0.44
C THR A 91 -9.92 -14.57 0.37
N GLU A 92 -9.43 -15.48 1.21
CA GLU A 92 -10.24 -16.39 2.02
C GLU A 92 -10.97 -15.69 3.17
N ARG A 93 -10.51 -14.50 3.56
CA ARG A 93 -11.10 -13.71 4.66
C ARG A 93 -12.32 -12.93 4.16
N THR A 94 -13.51 -13.46 4.40
CA THR A 94 -14.77 -12.88 3.90
C THR A 94 -15.22 -11.61 4.63
N GLU A 95 -14.53 -11.21 5.69
CA GLU A 95 -14.76 -9.94 6.39
C GLU A 95 -14.21 -8.72 5.63
N PHE A 96 -13.40 -8.93 4.57
CA PHE A 96 -12.85 -7.85 3.75
C PHE A 96 -13.35 -7.90 2.32
N ASN A 97 -13.41 -6.73 1.71
CA ASN A 97 -13.55 -6.59 0.26
C ASN A 97 -12.17 -6.60 -0.39
N TYR A 98 -12.11 -7.11 -1.62
CA TYR A 98 -10.87 -7.24 -2.37
C TYR A 98 -11.01 -6.75 -3.81
N ASN A 99 -9.93 -6.15 -4.32
CA ASN A 99 -9.70 -6.00 -5.75
C ASN A 99 -8.43 -6.77 -6.12
N GLY A 100 -8.59 -7.89 -6.80
CA GLY A 100 -7.53 -8.89 -6.94
C GLY A 100 -7.11 -9.41 -5.56
N ASN A 101 -5.81 -9.29 -5.24
CA ASN A 101 -5.24 -9.78 -3.98
C ASN A 101 -5.11 -8.71 -2.89
N TYR A 102 -5.64 -7.50 -3.13
CA TYR A 102 -5.51 -6.36 -2.22
C TYR A 102 -6.76 -6.16 -1.39
N ILE A 103 -6.60 -5.96 -0.08
CA ILE A 103 -7.69 -5.51 0.80
C ILE A 103 -8.09 -4.09 0.40
N LEU A 104 -9.39 -3.87 0.25
CA LEU A 104 -10.00 -2.56 0.05
C LEU A 104 -10.40 -1.97 1.39
N TYR A 105 -9.97 -0.74 1.64
CA TYR A 105 -10.32 0.02 2.84
C TYR A 105 -11.35 1.09 2.47
N ASP A 106 -12.54 0.99 3.06
CA ASP A 106 -13.62 1.94 2.83
C ASP A 106 -13.20 3.35 3.28
N MET A 107 -13.39 4.32 2.38
CA MET A 107 -13.16 5.73 2.68
C MET A 107 -14.49 6.40 3.07
N VAL A 108 -14.44 7.22 4.12
CA VAL A 108 -15.58 8.01 4.58
C VAL A 108 -15.73 9.24 3.69
N LYS A 109 -16.92 9.41 3.11
CA LYS A 109 -17.28 10.59 2.31
C LYS A 109 -17.70 11.75 3.20
N ASP A 110 -17.16 12.93 2.92
CA ASP A 110 -17.57 14.23 3.44
C ASP A 110 -17.59 15.24 2.28
N GLU A 111 -18.80 15.62 1.84
CA GLU A 111 -19.02 16.33 0.57
C GLU A 111 -18.34 15.64 -0.62
N ASN A 112 -17.30 16.26 -1.19
CA ASN A 112 -16.52 15.72 -2.30
C ASN A 112 -15.24 15.01 -1.84
N LEU A 113 -14.87 15.12 -0.56
CA LEU A 113 -13.67 14.51 -0.01
C LEU A 113 -13.98 13.10 0.49
N TYR A 114 -13.06 12.17 0.21
CA TYR A 114 -13.09 10.82 0.75
C TYR A 114 -11.83 10.63 1.59
N SER A 115 -11.97 10.05 2.78
CA SER A 115 -10.84 9.85 3.68
C SER A 115 -10.83 8.51 4.41
N VAL A 116 -9.63 7.99 4.69
CA VAL A 116 -9.43 6.82 5.56
C VAL A 116 -8.13 7.00 6.34
N THR A 117 -8.09 6.49 7.58
CA THR A 117 -6.89 6.50 8.42
C THR A 117 -6.48 5.08 8.74
N LEU A 118 -5.26 4.69 8.35
CA LEU A 118 -4.70 3.37 8.62
C LEU A 118 -3.54 3.46 9.61
N PRO A 119 -3.49 2.61 10.66
CA PRO A 119 -2.27 2.44 11.46
C PRO A 119 -1.22 1.67 10.65
N LEU A 120 -0.03 2.24 10.43
CA LEU A 120 1.02 1.68 9.58
C LEU A 120 2.39 1.75 10.26
N PRO A 121 3.20 0.66 10.23
CA PRO A 121 4.60 0.72 10.66
C PRO A 121 5.47 1.55 9.71
N ALA A 122 6.69 1.84 10.15
CA ALA A 122 7.65 2.58 9.32
C ALA A 122 8.15 1.72 8.15
N THR A 123 7.76 2.09 6.93
CA THR A 123 8.33 1.56 5.67
C THR A 123 7.94 2.43 4.47
N GLU A 124 8.30 1.99 3.26
CA GLU A 124 7.73 2.48 2.00
C GLU A 124 6.45 1.72 1.68
N TYR A 125 5.43 2.45 1.25
CA TYR A 125 4.16 1.90 0.79
C TYR A 125 3.83 2.40 -0.60
N PHE A 126 3.06 1.59 -1.32
CA PHE A 126 2.38 1.99 -2.55
C PHE A 126 0.87 1.90 -2.37
N TYR A 127 0.13 2.78 -3.05
CA TYR A 127 -1.31 2.88 -2.96
C TYR A 127 -1.94 3.52 -4.19
N GLY A 128 -3.25 3.34 -4.30
CA GLY A 128 -4.13 3.98 -5.27
C GLY A 128 -5.57 3.98 -4.77
N TYR A 129 -6.41 4.75 -5.43
CA TYR A 129 -7.84 4.83 -5.13
C TYR A 129 -8.60 3.92 -6.08
N PHE A 130 -9.30 2.93 -5.54
CA PHE A 130 -10.26 2.11 -6.27
C PHE A 130 -11.58 2.87 -6.35
N VAL A 131 -11.85 3.43 -7.52
CA VAL A 131 -13.00 4.30 -7.79
C VAL A 131 -14.06 3.48 -8.49
N THR A 132 -15.28 3.48 -7.96
CA THR A 132 -16.47 2.92 -8.62
C THR A 132 -17.36 4.07 -9.08
N TYR A 133 -17.77 4.04 -10.35
CA TYR A 133 -18.63 5.04 -10.96
C TYR A 133 -20.09 4.55 -11.01
N SER A 134 -21.02 5.49 -11.17
CA SER A 134 -22.47 5.21 -11.20
C SER A 134 -22.93 4.26 -12.31
N ASP A 135 -22.12 4.07 -13.36
CA ASP A 135 -22.39 3.11 -14.43
C ASP A 135 -21.94 1.67 -14.09
N GLY A 136 -21.39 1.46 -12.88
CA GLY A 136 -20.87 0.20 -12.37
C GLY A 136 -19.43 -0.10 -12.81
N SER A 137 -18.79 0.77 -13.60
CA SER A 137 -17.38 0.61 -13.93
C SER A 137 -16.49 0.95 -12.73
N ALA A 138 -15.32 0.34 -12.67
CA ALA A 138 -14.35 0.61 -11.61
C ALA A 138 -12.92 0.60 -12.12
N VAL A 139 -12.07 1.43 -11.52
CA VAL A 139 -10.67 1.62 -11.90
C VAL A 139 -9.82 1.98 -10.69
N VAL A 140 -8.57 1.56 -10.70
CA VAL A 140 -7.56 2.05 -9.74
C VAL A 140 -6.85 3.25 -10.35
N VAL A 141 -6.87 4.38 -9.64
CA VAL A 141 -6.16 5.61 -10.02
C VAL A 141 -5.08 5.96 -9.01
N GLN A 142 -3.98 6.53 -9.50
CA GLN A 142 -2.97 7.13 -8.63
C GLN A 142 -3.55 8.34 -7.89
N ASP A 143 -2.97 8.68 -6.75
CA ASP A 143 -3.30 9.91 -6.05
C ASP A 143 -2.98 11.13 -6.94
N PRO A 144 -3.98 11.97 -7.28
CA PRO A 144 -3.78 13.14 -8.14
C PRO A 144 -2.76 14.15 -7.59
N VAL A 145 -2.58 14.22 -6.27
CA VAL A 145 -1.62 15.13 -5.63
C VAL A 145 -0.29 14.46 -5.27
N ASN A 146 -0.18 13.13 -5.48
CA ASN A 146 1.06 12.37 -5.30
C ASN A 146 1.23 11.29 -6.40
N PRO A 147 1.25 11.67 -7.70
CA PRO A 147 1.47 10.72 -8.77
C PRO A 147 2.91 10.23 -8.79
N SER A 148 3.14 8.99 -9.20
CA SER A 148 4.48 8.49 -9.47
C SER A 148 5.14 9.26 -10.62
N LYS A 149 6.47 9.35 -10.57
CA LYS A 149 7.25 10.02 -11.61
C LYS A 149 7.24 9.18 -12.88
N LYS A 150 7.03 9.84 -14.01
CA LYS A 150 7.20 9.25 -15.34
C LYS A 150 8.69 9.17 -15.68
N ASN A 151 9.09 8.06 -16.27
CA ASN A 151 10.38 7.90 -16.90
C ASN A 151 10.43 8.71 -18.21
N GLU A 152 11.45 9.55 -18.37
CA GLU A 152 11.61 10.42 -19.55
C GLU A 152 11.87 9.65 -20.85
N ILE A 153 12.35 8.40 -20.78
CA ILE A 153 12.72 7.59 -21.97
C ILE A 153 11.47 7.07 -22.70
N ASN A 154 10.47 6.60 -21.95
CA ASN A 154 9.30 5.92 -22.51
C ASN A 154 7.97 6.45 -21.98
N ASN A 155 7.99 7.49 -21.13
CA ASN A 155 6.81 8.11 -20.51
C ASN A 155 5.97 7.15 -19.65
N HIS A 156 6.53 6.00 -19.24
CA HIS A 156 5.90 5.07 -18.29
C HIS A 156 6.22 5.48 -16.85
N ASP A 157 5.27 5.26 -15.95
CA ASP A 157 5.44 5.43 -14.51
C ASP A 157 5.30 4.10 -13.76
N ALA A 158 5.31 4.16 -12.43
CA ALA A 158 5.20 2.99 -11.57
C ALA A 158 3.75 2.53 -11.35
N THR A 159 2.78 3.16 -12.02
CA THR A 159 1.33 2.93 -11.97
C THR A 159 0.64 3.08 -10.61
N TRP A 160 1.40 3.21 -9.52
CA TRP A 160 0.94 3.43 -8.15
C TRP A 160 1.55 4.70 -7.56
N SER A 161 0.86 5.30 -6.60
CA SER A 161 1.43 6.36 -5.76
C SER A 161 2.27 5.75 -4.65
N TYR A 162 3.39 6.39 -4.29
CA TYR A 162 4.32 5.91 -3.26
C TYR A 162 4.48 6.92 -2.15
N PHE A 163 4.70 6.45 -0.92
CA PHE A 163 5.02 7.30 0.22
C PHE A 163 5.81 6.53 1.28
N TYR A 164 6.50 7.27 2.14
CA TYR A 164 7.26 6.71 3.26
C TYR A 164 6.58 7.04 4.58
N VAL A 165 6.53 6.07 5.49
CA VAL A 165 6.05 6.23 6.87
C VAL A 165 7.24 6.17 7.82
N GLY A 166 7.31 7.09 8.78
CA GLY A 166 8.38 7.11 9.76
C GLY A 166 9.76 7.38 9.16
N ASN A 167 10.80 6.80 9.76
CA ASN A 167 12.19 6.98 9.34
C ASN A 167 12.97 5.66 9.44
N SER A 168 14.20 5.64 8.94
CA SER A 168 15.04 4.44 8.88
C SER A 168 15.36 3.81 10.24
N SER A 169 15.33 4.57 11.34
CA SER A 169 15.56 4.05 12.69
C SER A 169 14.35 3.32 13.29
N ASP A 170 13.16 3.60 12.76
CA ASP A 170 11.91 2.95 13.17
C ASP A 170 11.51 1.77 12.26
N ALA A 171 12.18 1.63 11.12
CA ALA A 171 11.92 0.58 10.15
C ALA A 171 12.41 -0.79 10.63
N LEU A 172 11.78 -1.85 10.10
CA LEU A 172 12.29 -3.21 10.29
C LEU A 172 13.70 -3.35 9.72
N ALA A 173 14.50 -4.24 10.31
CA ALA A 173 15.82 -4.56 9.81
C ALA A 173 15.75 -4.97 8.33
N GLY A 174 16.61 -4.36 7.51
CA GLY A 174 16.60 -4.53 6.05
C GLY A 174 15.69 -3.55 5.29
N GLN A 175 14.62 -3.03 5.91
CA GLN A 175 13.79 -1.98 5.32
C GLN A 175 14.35 -0.58 5.53
N SER A 176 15.29 -0.39 6.46
CA SER A 176 15.96 0.89 6.68
C SER A 176 16.67 1.46 5.45
N TYR A 177 17.01 0.62 4.46
CA TYR A 177 17.72 1.02 3.23
C TYR A 177 16.83 1.65 2.15
N ILE A 178 15.50 1.55 2.27
CA ILE A 178 14.56 2.10 1.29
C ILE A 178 14.36 3.61 1.45
N TYR A 179 14.69 4.16 2.64
CA TYR A 179 14.49 5.56 2.93
C TYR A 179 15.46 6.42 2.14
N PRO A 180 15.03 7.61 1.67
CA PRO A 180 15.90 8.57 1.01
C PRO A 180 17.15 8.84 1.85
N ARG A 181 18.32 8.67 1.23
CA ARG A 181 19.62 9.00 1.82
C ARG A 181 20.09 10.34 1.31
N ASN A 182 20.60 11.17 2.22
CA ASN A 182 21.15 12.49 1.89
C ASN A 182 22.69 12.49 1.80
N ASP A 183 23.32 11.31 1.89
CA ASP A 183 24.77 11.16 1.92
C ASP A 183 25.41 10.93 0.53
N ASN A 184 24.61 10.87 -0.55
CA ASN A 184 25.06 10.61 -1.93
C ASN A 184 25.96 9.35 -2.06
N MET A 185 25.81 8.38 -1.16
CA MET A 185 26.62 7.16 -1.16
C MET A 185 25.88 6.02 -1.87
N GLY A 186 26.30 5.70 -3.09
CA GLY A 186 25.83 4.53 -3.84
C GLY A 186 26.51 4.42 -5.20
N SER A 187 26.69 3.19 -5.68
CA SER A 187 27.12 2.91 -7.05
C SER A 187 26.09 1.97 -7.68
N TYR A 188 25.58 2.32 -8.86
CA TYR A 188 24.73 1.44 -9.65
C TYR A 188 25.60 0.63 -10.61
N GLN A 189 25.44 -0.69 -10.62
CA GLN A 189 26.03 -1.58 -11.61
C GLN A 189 24.87 -2.23 -12.37
N TYR A 190 24.89 -2.10 -13.69
CA TYR A 190 23.95 -2.79 -14.57
C TYR A 190 24.65 -4.04 -15.10
N ASP A 191 24.23 -5.20 -14.61
CA ASP A 191 24.74 -6.49 -15.09
C ASP A 191 23.83 -7.06 -16.19
N THR A 192 24.45 -7.50 -17.28
CA THR A 192 23.74 -8.17 -18.38
C THR A 192 23.77 -9.67 -18.16
N TYR A 193 22.62 -10.28 -17.94
CA TYR A 193 22.51 -11.74 -17.84
C TYR A 193 21.97 -12.33 -19.14
N ILE A 194 22.66 -13.35 -19.66
CA ILE A 194 22.13 -14.21 -20.72
C ILE A 194 21.20 -15.23 -20.06
N ALA A 195 19.89 -15.12 -20.27
CA ALA A 195 18.95 -16.14 -19.84
C ALA A 195 19.16 -17.41 -20.67
N TYR A 196 19.65 -18.48 -20.05
CA TYR A 196 19.73 -19.78 -20.71
C TYR A 196 18.35 -20.44 -20.68
N ASN A 197 17.81 -20.70 -21.86
CA ASN A 197 16.57 -21.45 -22.01
C ASN A 197 16.89 -22.94 -21.79
N ILE A 198 16.52 -23.52 -20.65
CA ILE A 198 16.62 -24.97 -20.46
C ILE A 198 15.45 -25.59 -21.22
N LEU A 199 15.68 -25.96 -22.48
CA LEU A 199 14.89 -26.98 -23.14
C LEU A 199 15.12 -28.29 -22.39
N VAL A 200 14.16 -28.65 -21.53
CA VAL A 200 14.07 -30.00 -20.99
C VAL A 200 13.75 -30.91 -22.18
N VAL A 201 14.67 -31.83 -22.49
CA VAL A 201 14.51 -32.90 -23.49
C VAL A 201 13.76 -34.07 -22.86
#